data_AF-A0A1V3S154-F1
#
_entry.id   AF-A0A1V3S154-F1
#
_cell.length_a   1.000
_cell.length_b   1.000
_cell.length_c   1.000
_cell.angle_alpha   90.00
_cell.angle_beta   90.00
_cell.angle_gamma   90.00
#
_symmetry.space_group_name_H-M   'P 1'
#
loop_
_entity.id
_entity.type
_entity.pdbx_description
1 polymer ?
#
loop_
_entity_poly.entity_id
_entity_poly.type
_entity_poly.pdbx_seq_one_letter_code
_entity_poly.pdbx_strand_id
1 'polypeptide(L)'
;MDTTKNKNWTLESSPAKLEEILPGGVVKCHLSPRNCVIQEGKVGFCKVRGNRGGRLVTLNYGKGVHSTEETIETEAVFHFAPGERILSLGNIGCMLNCGYCHNWKTSQAKYVTDKDVYYYTPEQVVETALKHGIRVISWTYNDPVVWHEFILDTAKLAKEAGLINLYKSAFFISEEAIDELLPVIDIFSISLKSISPEYYRKVTTGWVEPVLAGIKKVYDAGKYVEVSTLMVTDISDDEETARKISQWVLDELGPNVPLHFVRFHPDYKMSNSIRTPVDRLLKARDVARSMGVEHVYLGNVNDVEGTNTSCNNCNALLVTRYGLNAEIIGLDSKGCCSQCGHDAHFKLLGEHQANAPVELREDALAAYEKRKFEWHGDIVSLHAQVLNTEDFEQTVYLRRNYTDGHNSDWKSLTLRPHESYRFIIAKARIDETGPEVWLPNGVNSNLHEVFDRAHFPTESIEEIGISQNDITPTIGYEGKQNMYEQVIKLVSQA
;
A
#
# COMPACT_ATOMS: atom_id res chain seq x y z
N MET A 1 13.88 30.57 -5.76
CA MET A 1 15.25 30.08 -6.09
C MET A 1 15.18 28.57 -6.03
N ASP A 2 15.42 27.90 -7.15
CA ASP A 2 15.32 26.45 -7.30
C ASP A 2 16.44 25.74 -6.51
N THR A 3 16.12 25.23 -5.32
CA THR A 3 17.04 24.52 -4.42
C THR A 3 17.21 23.04 -4.76
N THR A 4 16.73 22.58 -5.92
CA THR A 4 16.66 21.15 -6.26
C THR A 4 17.87 20.60 -7.04
N LYS A 5 18.78 21.46 -7.50
CA LYS A 5 19.99 20.99 -8.20
C LYS A 5 21.10 20.61 -7.20
N ASN A 6 21.34 19.30 -7.08
CA ASN A 6 22.41 18.61 -6.34
C ASN A 6 22.19 18.32 -4.84
N LYS A 7 20.99 17.97 -4.39
CA LYS A 7 20.82 17.37 -3.06
C LYS A 7 20.99 15.85 -3.12
N ASN A 8 22.21 15.34 -2.93
CA ASN A 8 22.39 13.90 -2.68
C ASN A 8 21.59 13.52 -1.42
N TRP A 9 20.49 12.79 -1.60
CA TRP A 9 19.50 12.51 -0.57
C TRP A 9 20.09 11.76 0.64
N THR A 10 21.25 11.10 0.48
CA THR A 10 21.93 10.35 1.55
C THR A 10 22.87 11.17 2.43
N LEU A 11 23.11 12.45 2.10
CA LEU A 11 24.04 13.30 2.86
C LEU A 11 23.48 13.73 4.22
N GLU A 12 22.24 14.17 4.24
CA GLU A 12 21.57 14.60 5.47
C GLU A 12 21.06 13.37 6.23
N SER A 13 21.27 13.37 7.55
CA SER A 13 20.85 12.28 8.43
C SER A 13 20.24 12.83 9.72
N SER A 14 19.33 12.08 10.31
CA SER A 14 18.74 12.38 11.62
C SER A 14 19.14 11.32 12.65
N PRO A 15 19.18 11.64 13.95
CA PRO A 15 19.36 10.65 15.00
C PRO A 15 18.34 9.52 14.87
N ALA A 16 18.78 8.28 15.11
CA ALA A 16 17.94 7.11 15.03
C ALA A 16 17.88 6.39 16.39
N LYS A 17 16.73 5.81 16.69
CA LYS A 17 16.46 5.07 17.93
C LYS A 17 16.96 3.63 17.86
N LEU A 18 16.89 2.94 19.01
CA LEU A 18 17.19 1.51 19.16
C LEU A 18 18.65 1.19 18.84
N GLU A 19 19.57 2.01 19.38
CA GLU A 19 21.00 1.83 19.26
C GLU A 19 21.61 1.16 20.50
N GLU A 20 22.59 0.28 20.26
CA GLU A 20 23.55 -0.21 21.26
C GLU A 20 24.93 0.26 20.80
N ILE A 21 25.58 1.12 21.60
CA ILE A 21 26.94 1.62 21.30
C ILE A 21 27.95 0.56 21.72
N LEU A 22 28.81 0.16 20.78
CA LEU A 22 29.85 -0.82 20.98
C LEU A 22 31.25 -0.17 20.99
N PRO A 23 32.28 -0.85 21.54
CA PRO A 23 33.65 -0.34 21.49
C PRO A 23 34.14 -0.03 20.08
N GLY A 24 35.04 0.95 19.95
CA GLY A 24 35.67 1.30 18.68
C GLY A 24 34.78 2.13 17.73
N GLY A 25 33.77 2.84 18.25
CA GLY A 25 32.88 3.68 17.44
C GLY A 25 31.92 2.87 16.56
N VAL A 26 31.64 1.62 16.95
CA VAL A 26 30.70 0.74 16.26
C VAL A 26 29.32 0.87 16.92
N VAL A 27 28.26 0.80 16.13
CA VAL A 27 26.89 0.81 16.65
C VAL A 27 26.15 -0.43 16.21
N LYS A 28 25.29 -0.97 17.06
CA LYS A 28 24.37 -2.05 16.71
C LYS A 28 22.94 -1.51 16.69
N CYS A 29 22.23 -1.79 15.61
CA CYS A 29 20.87 -1.30 15.37
C CYS A 29 19.85 -2.40 15.67
N HIS A 30 18.98 -2.17 16.64
CA HIS A 30 17.97 -3.11 17.12
C HIS A 30 16.59 -2.96 16.50
N LEU A 31 16.40 -2.07 15.51
CA LEU A 31 15.09 -1.83 14.89
C LEU A 31 14.46 -3.08 14.24
N SER A 32 15.28 -4.01 13.74
CA SER A 32 14.79 -5.25 13.14
C SER A 32 15.56 -6.45 13.67
N PRO A 33 15.02 -7.68 13.47
CA PRO A 33 15.65 -8.91 13.94
C PRO A 33 17.09 -9.11 13.43
N ARG A 34 17.50 -8.38 12.39
CA ARG A 34 18.87 -8.43 11.85
C ARG A 34 19.94 -7.93 12.82
N ASN A 35 19.60 -7.06 13.77
CA ASN A 35 20.55 -6.53 14.76
C ASN A 35 21.87 -6.06 14.11
N CYS A 36 21.79 -5.29 13.02
CA CYS A 36 22.95 -4.95 12.20
C CYS A 36 24.05 -4.27 13.05
N VAL A 37 25.27 -4.81 13.00
CA VAL A 37 26.47 -4.18 13.59
C VAL A 37 27.15 -3.33 12.51
N ILE A 38 27.21 -2.03 12.73
CA ILE A 38 27.53 -1.02 11.72
C ILE A 38 28.79 -0.25 12.16
N GLN A 39 29.86 -0.39 11.39
CA GLN A 39 31.09 0.38 11.55
C GLN A 39 30.88 1.85 11.17
N GLU A 40 31.71 2.74 11.71
CA GLU A 40 31.71 4.17 11.36
C GLU A 40 31.71 4.39 9.84
N GLY A 41 30.84 5.29 9.36
CA GLY A 41 30.70 5.62 7.95
C GLY A 41 29.98 4.56 7.10
N LYS A 42 29.55 3.43 7.68
CA LYS A 42 28.80 2.38 6.97
C LYS A 42 27.29 2.49 7.20
N VAL A 43 26.55 1.67 6.46
CA VAL A 43 25.09 1.51 6.55
C VAL A 43 24.74 0.04 6.74
N GLY A 44 23.62 -0.23 7.40
CA GLY A 44 23.08 -1.57 7.63
C GLY A 44 22.49 -2.21 6.36
N PHE A 45 21.74 -3.29 6.56
CA PHE A 45 21.12 -4.05 5.47
C PHE A 45 20.19 -3.18 4.61
N CYS A 46 19.30 -2.42 5.26
CA CYS A 46 18.30 -1.57 4.59
C CYS A 46 18.87 -0.36 3.85
N LYS A 47 20.18 -0.09 3.99
CA LYS A 47 20.92 1.03 3.37
C LYS A 47 20.50 2.44 3.81
N VAL A 48 19.50 2.57 4.67
CA VAL A 48 19.03 3.86 5.19
C VAL A 48 19.28 4.07 6.68
N ARG A 49 19.74 3.06 7.40
CA ARG A 49 20.28 3.22 8.77
C ARG A 49 21.78 3.07 8.73
N GLY A 50 22.49 3.98 9.39
CA GLY A 50 23.95 4.03 9.33
C GLY A 50 24.58 4.51 10.62
N ASN A 51 25.90 4.42 10.67
CA ASN A 51 26.69 4.91 11.80
C ASN A 51 27.44 6.17 11.38
N ARG A 52 27.25 7.27 12.13
CA ARG A 52 27.93 8.55 11.94
C ARG A 52 28.41 9.06 13.30
N GLY A 53 29.71 9.26 13.44
CA GLY A 53 30.32 9.69 14.70
C GLY A 53 30.11 8.71 15.86
N GLY A 54 30.04 7.41 15.58
CA GLY A 54 29.78 6.36 16.57
C GLY A 54 28.33 6.30 17.06
N ARG A 55 27.38 6.90 16.33
CA ARG A 55 25.96 6.97 16.66
C ARG A 55 25.10 6.46 15.52
N LEU A 56 23.98 5.82 15.85
CA LEU A 56 23.01 5.38 14.87
C LEU A 56 22.24 6.58 14.32
N VAL A 57 22.18 6.66 12.99
CA VAL A 57 21.41 7.67 12.26
C VAL A 57 20.50 7.02 11.23
N THR A 58 19.42 7.70 10.89
CA THR A 58 18.59 7.39 9.71
C THR A 58 18.87 8.42 8.61
N LEU A 59 18.95 7.93 7.37
CA LEU A 59 19.20 8.72 6.17
C LEU A 59 17.89 9.11 5.46
N ASN A 60 16.75 8.52 5.85
CA ASN A 60 15.47 8.71 5.16
C ASN A 60 14.42 9.46 6.01
N TYR A 61 14.77 10.07 7.14
CA TYR A 61 13.80 10.85 7.94
C TYR A 61 13.15 11.94 7.07
N GLY A 62 11.82 11.91 6.94
CA GLY A 62 11.08 12.81 6.06
C GLY A 62 11.39 12.68 4.58
N LYS A 63 11.99 11.56 4.13
CA LYS A 63 12.32 11.30 2.72
C LYS A 63 11.63 10.03 2.24
N GLY A 64 10.82 10.18 1.20
CA GLY A 64 10.03 9.09 0.65
C GLY A 64 9.75 9.25 -0.83
N VAL A 65 8.71 8.60 -1.30
CA VAL A 65 8.14 8.79 -2.64
C VAL A 65 6.91 9.70 -2.57
N HIS A 66 6.40 10.13 -3.71
CA HIS A 66 5.19 10.94 -3.78
C HIS A 66 4.02 10.23 -3.06
N SER A 67 3.45 10.89 -2.05
CA SER A 67 2.25 10.45 -1.36
C SER A 67 1.07 10.38 -2.32
N THR A 68 0.20 9.38 -2.18
CA THR A 68 -0.94 9.19 -3.08
C THR A 68 -2.22 9.06 -2.26
N GLU A 69 -3.28 9.75 -2.68
CA GLU A 69 -4.63 9.46 -2.21
C GLU A 69 -5.11 8.15 -2.83
N GLU A 70 -5.50 7.21 -1.98
CA GLU A 70 -6.00 5.89 -2.33
C GLU A 70 -7.28 5.57 -1.54
N THR A 71 -7.79 4.35 -1.67
CA THR A 71 -8.84 3.80 -0.81
C THR A 71 -8.25 2.75 0.12
N ILE A 72 -8.88 2.52 1.27
CA ILE A 72 -8.37 1.59 2.29
C ILE A 72 -8.22 0.15 1.76
N GLU A 73 -8.97 -0.20 0.71
CA GLU A 73 -8.88 -1.45 -0.03
C GLU A 73 -7.48 -1.73 -0.60
N THR A 74 -6.71 -0.70 -0.99
CA THR A 74 -5.34 -0.88 -1.53
C THR A 74 -4.40 -1.52 -0.51
N GLU A 75 -4.72 -1.37 0.78
CA GLU A 75 -3.94 -1.92 1.88
C GLU A 75 -4.41 -3.30 2.32
N ALA A 76 -5.35 -3.93 1.61
CA ALA A 76 -5.98 -5.19 2.03
C ALA A 76 -6.56 -5.09 3.45
N VAL A 77 -7.34 -4.03 3.67
CA VAL A 77 -8.12 -3.80 4.90
C VAL A 77 -9.58 -3.68 4.48
N PHE A 78 -10.35 -4.74 4.68
CA PHE A 78 -11.73 -4.83 4.17
C PHE A 78 -12.79 -4.71 5.25
N HIS A 79 -12.43 -4.84 6.53
CA HIS A 79 -13.39 -4.75 7.63
C HIS A 79 -13.25 -3.47 8.47
N PHE A 80 -12.38 -2.56 8.04
CA PHE A 80 -12.28 -1.22 8.61
C PHE A 80 -12.71 -0.21 7.55
N ALA A 81 -13.75 0.57 7.83
CA ALA A 81 -14.27 1.66 6.99
C ALA A 81 -14.17 1.42 5.46
N PRO A 82 -14.87 0.41 4.90
CA PRO A 82 -14.80 0.11 3.46
C PRO A 82 -15.04 1.36 2.59
N GLY A 83 -14.18 1.55 1.59
CA GLY A 83 -14.21 2.68 0.66
C GLY A 83 -13.62 3.99 1.21
N GLU A 84 -13.09 3.98 2.43
CA GLU A 84 -12.48 5.17 3.03
C GLU A 84 -11.28 5.66 2.23
N ARG A 85 -11.20 6.98 2.02
CA ARG A 85 -10.03 7.63 1.42
C ARG A 85 -8.87 7.60 2.40
N ILE A 86 -7.68 7.23 1.90
CA ILE A 86 -6.45 7.18 2.69
C ILE A 86 -5.37 8.03 2.02
N LEU A 87 -4.47 8.60 2.81
CA LEU A 87 -3.24 9.24 2.32
C LEU A 87 -2.10 8.25 2.52
N SER A 88 -1.66 7.62 1.43
CA SER A 88 -0.61 6.62 1.44
C SER A 88 0.76 7.25 1.24
N LEU A 89 1.71 6.87 2.10
CA LEU A 89 3.11 7.29 2.04
C LEU A 89 4.04 6.09 2.01
N GLY A 90 5.02 6.13 1.10
CA GLY A 90 6.14 5.18 1.08
C GLY A 90 7.47 5.87 1.31
N ASN A 91 8.41 5.14 1.89
CA ASN A 91 9.74 5.65 2.24
C ASN A 91 10.81 5.25 1.20
N ILE A 92 12.08 5.37 1.57
CA ILE A 92 13.21 4.76 0.86
C ILE A 92 13.85 3.69 1.74
N GLY A 93 14.12 2.51 1.17
CA GLY A 93 14.68 1.35 1.87
C GLY A 93 13.63 0.30 2.26
N CYS A 94 14.10 -0.86 2.75
CA CYS A 94 13.26 -1.94 3.27
C CYS A 94 14.09 -2.88 4.15
N MET A 95 13.43 -3.62 5.06
CA MET A 95 14.08 -4.65 5.89
C MET A 95 14.25 -6.00 5.19
N LEU A 96 13.57 -6.19 4.05
CA LEU A 96 13.58 -7.40 3.22
C LEU A 96 14.09 -7.09 1.80
N ASN A 97 14.35 -8.14 1.03
CA ASN A 97 14.79 -8.07 -0.36
C ASN A 97 13.98 -9.06 -1.22
N CYS A 98 12.65 -8.87 -1.23
CA CYS A 98 11.72 -9.75 -1.93
C CYS A 98 12.00 -9.79 -3.43
N GLY A 99 12.12 -10.99 -4.01
CA GLY A 99 12.39 -11.19 -5.44
C GLY A 99 11.29 -10.66 -6.38
N TYR A 100 10.07 -10.52 -5.87
CA TYR A 100 8.87 -10.04 -6.58
C TYR A 100 8.45 -8.62 -6.22
N CYS A 101 9.32 -7.84 -5.55
CA CYS A 101 8.91 -6.55 -4.98
C CYS A 101 8.37 -5.59 -6.06
N HIS A 102 7.08 -5.23 -5.98
CA HIS A 102 6.46 -4.19 -6.82
C HIS A 102 7.09 -2.81 -6.58
N ASN A 103 7.64 -2.61 -5.38
CA ASN A 103 8.33 -1.39 -4.97
C ASN A 103 9.87 -1.55 -5.00
N TRP A 104 10.41 -2.37 -5.91
CA TRP A 104 11.82 -2.78 -5.86
C TRP A 104 12.79 -1.60 -5.97
N LYS A 105 12.50 -0.59 -6.79
CA LYS A 105 13.41 0.56 -6.99
C LYS A 105 13.62 1.33 -5.69
N THR A 106 12.52 1.63 -4.98
CA THR A 106 12.53 2.47 -3.77
C THR A 106 12.87 1.66 -2.52
N SER A 107 12.47 0.39 -2.45
CA SER A 107 12.88 -0.53 -1.38
C SER A 107 14.37 -0.86 -1.41
N GLN A 108 14.99 -0.90 -2.59
CA GLN A 108 16.42 -1.14 -2.75
C GLN A 108 17.14 0.19 -2.99
N ALA A 109 17.40 0.94 -1.92
CA ALA A 109 17.91 2.32 -1.92
C ALA A 109 19.11 2.60 -2.86
N LYS A 110 19.89 1.57 -3.23
CA LYS A 110 20.96 1.67 -4.24
C LYS A 110 20.48 2.06 -5.65
N TYR A 111 19.20 1.90 -5.97
CA TYR A 111 18.61 2.31 -7.25
C TYR A 111 17.90 3.67 -7.19
N VAL A 112 17.85 4.28 -6.01
CA VAL A 112 17.17 5.56 -5.78
C VAL A 112 18.10 6.72 -6.12
N THR A 113 17.60 7.61 -6.96
CA THR A 113 18.24 8.88 -7.31
C THR A 113 17.49 10.04 -6.66
N ASP A 114 18.10 11.23 -6.63
CA ASP A 114 17.46 12.41 -6.03
C ASP A 114 16.12 12.78 -6.69
N LYS A 115 15.91 12.38 -7.96
CA LYS A 115 14.64 12.59 -8.68
C LYS A 115 13.48 11.75 -8.15
N ASP A 116 13.79 10.66 -7.45
CA ASP A 116 12.81 9.74 -6.88
C ASP A 116 12.36 10.18 -5.47
N VAL A 117 13.02 11.18 -4.88
CA VAL A 117 12.88 11.54 -3.46
C VAL A 117 12.00 12.77 -3.26
N TYR A 118 10.94 12.58 -2.48
CA TYR A 118 10.07 13.62 -1.97
C TYR A 118 10.36 13.87 -0.49
N TYR A 119 10.25 15.13 -0.08
CA TYR A 119 10.56 15.57 1.28
C TYR A 119 9.28 15.98 2.02
N TYR A 120 9.16 15.53 3.26
CA TYR A 120 8.01 15.72 4.11
C TYR A 120 8.45 16.16 5.51
N THR A 121 7.74 17.11 6.10
CA THR A 121 7.71 17.29 7.55
C THR A 121 6.50 16.54 8.13
N PRO A 122 6.53 16.14 9.42
CA PRO A 122 5.37 15.55 10.07
C PRO A 122 4.10 16.39 9.94
N GLU A 123 4.21 17.71 10.09
CA GLU A 123 3.11 18.67 10.01
C GLU A 123 2.51 18.72 8.60
N GLN A 124 3.35 18.71 7.56
CA GLN A 124 2.89 18.73 6.17
C GLN A 124 2.02 17.51 5.84
N VAL A 125 2.36 16.33 6.37
CA VAL A 125 1.57 15.10 6.14
C VAL A 125 0.19 15.22 6.78
N VAL A 126 0.13 15.66 8.04
CA VAL A 126 -1.13 15.85 8.78
C VAL A 126 -1.97 16.94 8.13
N GLU A 127 -1.36 18.07 7.76
CA GLU A 127 -2.05 19.17 7.09
C GLU A 127 -2.64 18.74 5.75
N THR A 128 -1.89 17.95 4.96
CA THR A 128 -2.37 17.42 3.67
C THR A 128 -3.61 16.56 3.87
N ALA A 129 -3.57 15.63 4.84
CA ALA A 129 -4.72 14.77 5.13
C ALA A 129 -5.95 15.58 5.54
N LEU A 130 -5.81 16.50 6.50
CA LEU A 130 -6.90 17.35 6.98
C LEU A 130 -7.50 18.22 5.86
N LYS A 131 -6.64 18.85 5.06
CA LYS A 131 -7.06 19.74 3.97
C LYS A 131 -7.90 19.01 2.94
N HIS A 132 -7.48 17.80 2.57
CA HIS A 132 -8.18 16.99 1.57
C HIS A 132 -9.30 16.14 2.16
N GLY A 133 -9.63 16.31 3.44
CA GLY A 133 -10.71 15.57 4.12
C GLY A 133 -10.43 14.08 4.24
N ILE A 134 -9.16 13.68 4.30
CA ILE A 134 -8.72 12.30 4.46
C ILE A 134 -8.61 11.98 5.95
N ARG A 135 -9.22 10.88 6.40
CA ARG A 135 -9.26 10.50 7.83
C ARG A 135 -8.18 9.50 8.24
N VAL A 136 -7.55 8.82 7.27
CA VAL A 136 -6.59 7.74 7.52
C VAL A 136 -5.27 8.04 6.80
N ILE A 137 -4.17 8.00 7.53
CA ILE A 137 -2.81 8.03 6.97
C ILE A 137 -2.29 6.60 6.91
N SER A 138 -1.88 6.15 5.72
CA SER A 138 -1.31 4.82 5.47
C SER A 138 0.20 4.89 5.28
N TRP A 139 0.92 4.08 6.06
CA TRP A 139 2.36 3.89 5.96
C TRP A 139 2.63 2.59 5.18
N THR A 140 3.11 2.68 3.94
CA THR A 140 3.01 1.58 2.95
C THR A 140 4.11 1.58 1.86
N TYR A 141 3.80 1.00 0.69
CA TYR A 141 4.58 0.75 -0.52
C TYR A 141 5.72 -0.24 -0.35
N ASN A 142 6.81 0.16 0.29
CA ASN A 142 7.91 -0.76 0.60
C ASN A 142 7.69 -1.39 1.97
N ASP A 143 8.45 -1.00 2.98
CA ASP A 143 8.17 -1.40 4.35
C ASP A 143 8.39 -0.22 5.29
N PRO A 144 7.35 0.26 5.99
CA PRO A 144 7.42 1.43 6.85
C PRO A 144 8.37 1.26 8.05
N VAL A 145 8.80 0.03 8.37
CA VAL A 145 9.71 -0.24 9.50
C VAL A 145 10.97 0.60 9.42
N VAL A 146 11.57 0.79 8.23
CA VAL A 146 12.81 1.58 8.12
C VAL A 146 12.60 3.09 8.31
N TRP A 147 11.34 3.55 8.36
CA TRP A 147 10.94 4.96 8.53
C TRP A 147 10.45 5.28 9.94
N HIS A 148 10.76 4.37 10.89
CA HIS A 148 10.30 4.34 12.27
C HIS A 148 10.19 5.70 12.97
N GLU A 149 11.28 6.48 13.01
CA GLU A 149 11.29 7.76 13.73
C GLU A 149 10.33 8.79 13.13
N PHE A 150 10.29 8.90 11.81
CA PHE A 150 9.39 9.81 11.12
C PHE A 150 7.92 9.43 11.33
N ILE A 151 7.63 8.12 11.32
CA ILE A 151 6.30 7.59 11.60
C ILE A 151 5.89 7.87 13.04
N LEU A 152 6.76 7.63 14.02
CA LEU A 152 6.45 7.90 15.42
C LEU A 152 6.10 9.36 15.67
N ASP A 153 6.84 10.29 15.06
CA ASP A 153 6.60 11.72 15.22
C ASP A 153 5.31 12.14 14.51
N THR A 154 5.12 11.70 13.27
CA THR A 154 3.94 12.06 12.46
C THR A 154 2.66 11.43 12.98
N ALA A 155 2.70 10.16 13.37
CA ALA A 155 1.52 9.42 13.85
C ALA A 155 0.98 10.00 15.17
N LYS A 156 1.86 10.53 16.04
CA LYS A 156 1.43 11.26 17.25
C LYS A 156 0.65 12.51 16.89
N LEU A 157 1.20 13.35 16.00
CA LEU A 157 0.52 14.56 15.53
C LEU A 157 -0.80 14.23 14.83
N ALA A 158 -0.82 13.16 14.02
CA ALA A 158 -2.02 12.69 13.36
C ALA A 158 -3.13 12.33 14.37
N LYS A 159 -2.80 11.60 15.45
CA LYS A 159 -3.77 11.26 16.50
C LYS A 159 -4.26 12.49 17.26
N GLU A 160 -3.37 13.43 17.57
CA GLU A 160 -3.75 14.72 18.19
C GLU A 160 -4.73 15.51 17.30
N ALA A 161 -4.61 15.37 15.98
CA ALA A 161 -5.52 15.95 14.99
C ALA A 161 -6.78 15.09 14.72
N GLY A 162 -6.96 13.95 15.40
CA GLY A 162 -8.12 13.06 15.22
C GLY A 162 -8.04 12.15 13.99
N LEU A 163 -6.88 12.02 13.36
CA LEU A 163 -6.62 11.10 12.25
C LEU A 163 -6.24 9.71 12.75
N ILE A 164 -6.46 8.71 11.88
CA ILE A 164 -6.17 7.30 12.14
C ILE A 164 -4.89 6.91 11.41
N ASN A 165 -4.06 6.07 12.05
CA ASN A 165 -2.84 5.56 11.46
C ASN A 165 -2.98 4.09 11.06
N LEU A 166 -2.78 3.81 9.77
CA LEU A 166 -2.71 2.48 9.18
C LEU A 166 -1.26 2.11 8.85
N TYR A 167 -0.82 0.96 9.31
CA TYR A 167 0.53 0.45 9.09
C TYR A 167 0.51 -0.81 8.22
N LYS A 168 0.85 -0.65 6.93
CA LYS A 168 0.98 -1.75 5.96
C LYS A 168 2.42 -2.23 5.90
N SER A 169 2.70 -3.44 6.37
CA SER A 169 4.10 -3.90 6.49
C SER A 169 4.27 -5.40 6.28
N ALA A 170 5.46 -5.82 5.83
CA ALA A 170 5.88 -7.22 5.91
C ALA A 170 6.31 -7.62 7.33
N PHE A 171 6.34 -6.64 8.23
CA PHE A 171 6.41 -6.75 9.68
C PHE A 171 7.65 -7.49 10.21
N PHE A 172 8.75 -7.36 9.49
CA PHE A 172 10.06 -7.86 9.93
C PHE A 172 10.75 -6.82 10.83
N ILE A 173 10.22 -6.68 12.04
CA ILE A 173 10.53 -5.64 13.03
C ILE A 173 10.89 -6.28 14.38
N SER A 174 11.67 -5.58 15.22
CA SER A 174 11.97 -6.04 16.58
C SER A 174 10.81 -5.83 17.54
N GLU A 175 10.84 -6.56 18.65
CA GLU A 175 9.82 -6.48 19.67
C GLU A 175 9.74 -5.08 20.32
N GLU A 176 10.88 -4.46 20.60
CA GLU A 176 10.97 -3.14 21.22
C GLU A 176 10.44 -2.05 20.28
N ALA A 177 10.65 -2.20 18.97
CA ALA A 177 10.11 -1.27 17.99
C ALA A 177 8.58 -1.42 17.86
N ILE A 178 8.04 -2.63 18.00
CA ILE A 178 6.58 -2.83 18.07
C ILE A 178 6.02 -2.06 19.27
N ASP A 179 6.67 -2.14 20.44
CA ASP A 179 6.23 -1.43 21.64
C ASP A 179 6.16 0.10 21.44
N GLU A 180 7.08 0.68 20.67
CA GLU A 180 7.02 2.10 20.34
C GLU A 180 5.88 2.45 19.36
N LEU A 181 5.49 1.54 18.48
CA LEU A 181 4.41 1.74 17.49
C LEU A 181 3.01 1.55 18.08
N LEU A 182 2.85 0.65 19.05
CA LEU A 182 1.54 0.32 19.63
C LEU A 182 0.74 1.55 20.12
N PRO A 183 1.32 2.58 20.75
CA PRO A 183 0.53 3.75 21.18
C PRO A 183 -0.01 4.59 20.01
N VAL A 184 0.68 4.59 18.86
CA VAL A 184 0.46 5.56 17.79
C VAL A 184 -0.16 4.98 16.51
N ILE A 185 -0.14 3.66 16.35
CA ILE A 185 -0.78 2.96 15.23
C ILE A 185 -2.11 2.35 15.67
N ASP A 186 -3.13 2.45 14.82
CA ASP A 186 -4.49 1.98 15.11
C ASP A 186 -4.85 0.72 14.31
N ILE A 187 -4.42 0.65 13.04
CA ILE A 187 -4.68 -0.44 12.11
C ILE A 187 -3.36 -1.06 11.67
N PHE A 188 -3.20 -2.37 11.81
CA PHE A 188 -2.07 -3.13 11.30
C PHE A 188 -2.54 -4.04 10.18
N SER A 189 -2.18 -3.69 8.95
CA SER A 189 -2.35 -4.58 7.80
C SER A 189 -1.03 -5.30 7.55
N ILE A 190 -0.95 -6.56 7.97
CA ILE A 190 0.33 -7.27 7.96
C ILE A 190 0.37 -8.26 6.80
N SER A 191 1.42 -8.16 5.98
CA SER A 191 1.69 -9.06 4.88
C SER A 191 2.57 -10.21 5.33
N LEU A 192 1.96 -11.29 5.82
CA LEU A 192 2.63 -12.56 6.09
C LEU A 192 3.01 -13.21 4.76
N LYS A 193 4.31 -13.17 4.42
CA LYS A 193 4.77 -13.57 3.08
C LYS A 193 4.67 -15.07 2.82
N SER A 194 4.76 -15.88 3.87
CA SER A 194 4.62 -17.34 3.89
C SER A 194 4.69 -17.83 5.34
N ILE A 195 4.28 -19.06 5.63
CA ILE A 195 4.62 -19.72 6.90
C ILE A 195 5.98 -20.44 6.82
N SER A 196 6.53 -20.63 5.61
CA SER A 196 7.74 -21.42 5.37
C SER A 196 9.01 -20.62 5.73
N PRO A 197 9.85 -21.11 6.67
CA PRO A 197 11.14 -20.50 6.96
C PRO A 197 12.08 -20.49 5.74
N GLU A 198 11.95 -21.49 4.87
CA GLU A 198 12.75 -21.57 3.66
C GLU A 198 12.33 -20.51 2.63
N TYR A 199 11.02 -20.33 2.40
CA TYR A 199 10.51 -19.27 1.56
C TYR A 199 11.05 -17.92 2.03
N TYR A 200 10.98 -17.63 3.33
CA TYR A 200 11.50 -16.38 3.88
C TYR A 200 12.99 -16.20 3.58
N ARG A 201 13.82 -17.22 3.82
CA ARG A 201 15.26 -17.15 3.56
C ARG A 201 15.58 -16.94 2.07
N LYS A 202 14.92 -17.69 1.19
CA LYS A 202 15.25 -17.72 -0.24
C LYS A 202 14.62 -16.60 -1.04
N VAL A 203 13.38 -16.23 -0.73
CA VAL A 203 12.58 -15.27 -1.51
C VAL A 203 12.68 -13.86 -0.96
N THR A 204 12.79 -13.70 0.37
CA THR A 204 12.77 -12.38 1.04
C THR A 204 14.10 -12.01 1.71
N THR A 205 15.03 -12.96 1.85
CA THR A 205 16.28 -12.83 2.64
C THR A 205 16.03 -12.61 4.15
N GLY A 206 14.82 -12.89 4.63
CA GLY A 206 14.41 -12.79 6.04
C GLY A 206 14.21 -14.15 6.70
N TRP A 207 13.52 -14.16 7.84
CA TRP A 207 13.04 -15.36 8.53
C TRP A 207 11.68 -15.05 9.18
N VAL A 208 10.84 -16.07 9.35
CA VAL A 208 9.39 -15.90 9.55
C VAL A 208 9.02 -15.71 11.03
N GLU A 209 9.80 -16.28 11.92
CA GLU A 209 9.54 -16.35 13.36
C GLU A 209 9.24 -14.99 14.01
N PRO A 210 10.05 -13.92 13.79
CA PRO A 210 9.74 -12.61 14.37
C PRO A 210 8.50 -11.96 13.75
N VAL A 211 8.13 -12.31 12.52
CA VAL A 211 6.91 -11.80 11.88
C VAL A 211 5.68 -12.39 12.56
N LEU A 212 5.66 -13.72 12.77
CA LEU A 212 4.57 -14.40 13.46
C LEU A 212 4.42 -13.91 14.90
N ALA A 213 5.53 -13.83 15.63
CA ALA A 213 5.55 -13.30 16.99
C ALA A 213 5.07 -11.83 17.03
N GLY A 214 5.48 -11.02 16.06
CA GLY A 214 5.06 -9.63 15.97
C GLY A 214 3.57 -9.47 15.70
N ILE A 215 3.01 -10.21 14.73
CA ILE A 215 1.56 -10.19 14.44
C ILE A 215 0.78 -10.57 15.69
N LYS A 216 1.19 -11.65 16.37
CA LYS A 216 0.55 -12.11 17.60
C LYS A 216 0.61 -11.03 18.69
N LYS A 217 1.78 -10.40 18.90
CA LYS A 217 1.95 -9.32 19.89
C LYS A 217 1.01 -8.14 19.63
N VAL A 218 0.86 -7.73 18.37
CA VAL A 218 -0.06 -6.65 17.98
C VAL A 218 -1.51 -7.03 18.26
N TYR A 219 -1.89 -8.26 17.91
CA TYR A 219 -3.23 -8.79 18.17
C TYR A 219 -3.52 -8.86 19.68
N ASP A 220 -2.62 -9.44 20.47
CA ASP A 220 -2.73 -9.56 21.94
C ASP A 220 -2.79 -8.19 22.62
N ALA A 221 -2.20 -7.15 22.02
CA ALA A 221 -2.31 -5.76 22.47
C ALA A 221 -3.67 -5.10 22.13
N GLY A 222 -4.61 -5.84 21.54
CA GLY A 222 -5.97 -5.37 21.21
C GLY A 222 -6.04 -4.45 20.00
N LYS A 223 -5.01 -4.43 19.14
CA LYS A 223 -5.00 -3.63 17.92
C LYS A 223 -5.82 -4.28 16.82
N TYR A 224 -6.27 -3.47 15.87
CA TYR A 224 -6.96 -3.99 14.71
C TYR A 224 -5.95 -4.60 13.74
N VAL A 225 -6.18 -5.85 13.34
CA VAL A 225 -5.26 -6.62 12.50
C VAL A 225 -6.03 -7.24 11.34
N GLU A 226 -5.49 -7.11 10.13
CA GLU A 226 -5.83 -7.96 8.99
C GLU A 226 -4.55 -8.58 8.43
N VAL A 227 -4.63 -9.84 7.99
CA VAL A 227 -3.48 -10.60 7.50
C VAL A 227 -3.62 -10.84 6.01
N SER A 228 -2.55 -10.60 5.26
CA SER A 228 -2.51 -10.85 3.82
C SER A 228 -1.33 -11.72 3.44
N THR A 229 -1.53 -12.64 2.50
CA THR A 229 -0.47 -13.44 1.89
C THR A 229 -0.53 -13.34 0.38
N LEU A 230 0.61 -13.04 -0.24
CA LEU A 230 0.77 -13.04 -1.68
C LEU A 230 0.89 -14.49 -2.15
N MET A 231 -0.05 -14.93 -2.99
CA MET A 231 -0.02 -16.25 -3.62
C MET A 231 0.87 -16.13 -4.84
N VAL A 232 2.12 -16.60 -4.77
CA VAL A 232 3.07 -16.52 -5.87
C VAL A 232 2.96 -17.78 -6.72
N THR A 233 2.78 -17.60 -8.02
CA THR A 233 2.57 -18.69 -8.98
C THR A 233 3.63 -19.77 -8.86
N ASP A 234 3.19 -21.02 -8.71
CA ASP A 234 4.01 -22.24 -8.61
C ASP A 234 5.03 -22.26 -7.45
N ILE A 235 4.90 -21.34 -6.49
CA ILE A 235 5.80 -21.22 -5.33
C ILE A 235 5.03 -21.28 -4.01
N SER A 236 3.89 -20.58 -3.92
CA SER A 236 3.12 -20.48 -2.68
C SER A 236 1.62 -20.30 -2.92
N ASP A 237 1.14 -20.74 -4.08
CA ASP A 237 -0.25 -20.64 -4.50
C ASP A 237 -0.99 -22.00 -4.51
N ASP A 238 -0.42 -22.97 -3.80
CA ASP A 238 -0.99 -24.30 -3.57
C ASP A 238 -1.92 -24.35 -2.34
N GLU A 239 -2.74 -25.40 -2.25
CA GLU A 239 -3.68 -25.59 -1.14
C GLU A 239 -2.99 -25.83 0.21
N GLU A 240 -1.81 -26.46 0.24
CA GLU A 240 -1.11 -26.74 1.50
C GLU A 240 -0.61 -25.43 2.14
N THR A 241 -0.09 -24.51 1.33
CA THR A 241 0.23 -23.15 1.77
C THR A 241 -1.01 -22.46 2.37
N ALA A 242 -2.15 -22.50 1.67
CA ALA A 242 -3.40 -21.92 2.17
C ALA A 242 -3.85 -22.56 3.50
N ARG A 243 -3.77 -23.89 3.63
CA ARG A 243 -4.11 -24.61 4.87
C ARG A 243 -3.23 -24.16 6.04
N LYS A 244 -1.91 -24.12 5.85
CA LYS A 244 -0.98 -23.79 6.95
C LYS A 244 -1.14 -22.34 7.42
N ILE A 245 -1.35 -21.40 6.49
CA ILE A 245 -1.62 -19.99 6.84
C ILE A 245 -2.95 -19.88 7.60
N SER A 246 -4.00 -20.52 7.09
CA SER A 246 -5.33 -20.49 7.70
C SER A 246 -5.32 -21.10 9.10
N GLN A 247 -4.63 -22.24 9.27
CA GLN A 247 -4.45 -22.89 10.57
C GLN A 247 -3.76 -21.95 11.56
N TRP A 248 -2.67 -21.30 11.14
CA TRP A 248 -1.97 -20.36 12.01
C TRP A 248 -2.85 -19.16 12.41
N VAL A 249 -3.64 -18.60 11.48
CA VAL A 249 -4.60 -17.52 11.80
C VAL A 249 -5.63 -18.00 12.81
N LEU A 250 -6.22 -19.19 12.62
CA LEU A 250 -7.20 -19.76 13.53
C LEU A 250 -6.63 -20.00 14.94
N ASP A 251 -5.42 -20.55 15.02
CA ASP A 251 -4.78 -20.91 16.28
C ASP A 251 -4.32 -19.69 17.08
N GLU A 252 -3.78 -18.66 16.41
CA GLU A 252 -3.11 -17.54 17.08
C GLU A 252 -3.95 -16.25 17.15
N LEU A 253 -4.87 -16.04 16.19
CA LEU A 253 -5.62 -14.79 16.02
C LEU A 253 -7.15 -14.99 16.06
N GLY A 254 -7.62 -16.21 15.84
CA GLY A 254 -9.03 -16.57 15.85
C GLY A 254 -9.75 -16.39 14.50
N PRO A 255 -10.99 -16.89 14.39
CA PRO A 255 -11.70 -17.05 13.11
C PRO A 255 -12.13 -15.73 12.46
N ASN A 256 -12.28 -14.66 13.25
CA ASN A 256 -12.85 -13.39 12.81
C ASN A 256 -11.80 -12.44 12.24
N VAL A 257 -10.50 -12.76 12.35
CA VAL A 257 -9.44 -11.94 11.76
C VAL A 257 -9.45 -12.13 10.25
N PRO A 258 -9.69 -11.07 9.46
CA PRO A 258 -9.72 -11.18 8.01
C PRO A 258 -8.40 -11.68 7.43
N LEU A 259 -8.51 -12.66 6.54
CA LEU A 259 -7.41 -13.25 5.79
C LEU A 259 -7.55 -12.95 4.30
N HIS A 260 -6.50 -12.41 3.70
CA HIS A 260 -6.46 -12.05 2.29
C HIS A 260 -5.47 -12.93 1.54
N PHE A 261 -5.92 -13.63 0.51
CA PHE A 261 -5.05 -14.23 -0.50
C PHE A 261 -4.93 -13.26 -1.68
N VAL A 262 -3.73 -12.72 -1.85
CA VAL A 262 -3.48 -11.62 -2.80
C VAL A 262 -2.85 -12.18 -4.07
N ARG A 263 -3.35 -11.76 -5.23
CA ARG A 263 -2.87 -12.23 -6.53
C ARG A 263 -1.49 -11.66 -6.84
N PHE A 264 -0.54 -12.54 -7.15
CA PHE A 264 0.78 -12.14 -7.61
C PHE A 264 0.78 -11.54 -9.01
N HIS A 265 1.67 -10.57 -9.20
CA HIS A 265 2.04 -9.98 -10.48
C HIS A 265 3.56 -10.09 -10.66
N PRO A 266 4.05 -10.60 -11.81
CA PRO A 266 5.47 -10.72 -12.13
C PRO A 266 6.20 -9.37 -12.19
N ASP A 267 7.15 -9.19 -11.27
CA ASP A 267 7.95 -7.96 -11.17
C ASP A 267 9.39 -8.25 -10.76
N TYR A 268 10.24 -7.23 -10.90
CA TYR A 268 11.63 -7.23 -10.44
C TYR A 268 12.44 -8.43 -10.97
N LYS A 269 12.77 -9.41 -10.13
CA LYS A 269 13.57 -10.60 -10.50
C LYS A 269 12.70 -11.82 -10.84
N MET A 270 11.39 -11.66 -10.81
CA MET A 270 10.41 -12.71 -11.08
C MET A 270 9.55 -12.41 -12.31
N SER A 271 10.06 -11.61 -13.24
CA SER A 271 9.36 -11.21 -14.48
C SER A 271 9.10 -12.35 -15.47
N ASN A 272 9.78 -13.51 -15.34
CA ASN A 272 9.55 -14.69 -16.19
C ASN A 272 8.50 -15.64 -15.59
N SER A 273 7.45 -15.08 -15.00
CA SER A 273 6.30 -15.80 -14.46
C SER A 273 5.02 -15.23 -15.07
N ILE A 274 3.87 -15.81 -14.72
CA ILE A 274 2.55 -15.26 -15.01
C ILE A 274 1.90 -14.76 -13.73
N ARG A 275 0.93 -13.87 -13.85
CA ARG A 275 0.02 -13.55 -12.74
C ARG A 275 -0.62 -14.84 -12.25
N THR A 276 -0.80 -14.96 -10.94
CA THR A 276 -1.43 -16.16 -10.39
C THR A 276 -2.84 -16.32 -10.95
N PRO A 277 -3.18 -17.50 -11.50
CA PRO A 277 -4.53 -17.78 -11.97
C PRO A 277 -5.57 -17.58 -10.87
N VAL A 278 -6.68 -16.89 -11.18
CA VAL A 278 -7.73 -16.54 -10.21
C VAL A 278 -8.37 -17.80 -9.60
N ASP A 279 -8.43 -18.91 -10.33
CA ASP A 279 -8.97 -20.18 -9.82
C ASP A 279 -8.12 -20.76 -8.66
N ARG A 280 -6.81 -20.51 -8.64
CA ARG A 280 -5.94 -20.92 -7.53
C ARG A 280 -6.24 -20.12 -6.27
N LEU A 281 -6.53 -18.82 -6.42
CA LEU A 281 -6.97 -17.97 -5.32
C LEU A 281 -8.33 -18.40 -4.77
N LEU A 282 -9.29 -18.70 -5.65
CA LEU A 282 -10.61 -19.20 -5.25
C LEU A 282 -10.50 -20.50 -4.45
N LYS A 283 -9.66 -21.45 -4.89
CA LYS A 283 -9.38 -22.69 -4.14
C LYS A 283 -8.78 -22.40 -2.77
N ALA A 284 -7.80 -21.50 -2.68
CA ALA A 284 -7.21 -21.09 -1.39
C ALA A 284 -8.28 -20.51 -0.44
N ARG A 285 -9.18 -19.67 -0.97
CA ARG A 285 -10.32 -19.13 -0.22
C ARG A 285 -11.25 -20.22 0.29
N ASP A 286 -11.64 -21.16 -0.58
CA ASP A 286 -12.54 -22.26 -0.20
C ASP A 286 -11.93 -23.15 0.88
N VAL A 287 -10.62 -23.43 0.77
CA VAL A 287 -9.84 -24.15 1.79
C VAL A 287 -9.92 -23.42 3.14
N ALA A 288 -9.57 -22.13 3.18
CA ALA A 288 -9.56 -21.36 4.44
C ALA A 288 -10.95 -21.29 5.08
N ARG A 289 -12.00 -21.06 4.28
CA ARG A 289 -13.39 -21.04 4.77
C ARG A 289 -13.83 -22.40 5.28
N SER A 290 -13.46 -23.50 4.61
CA SER A 290 -13.77 -24.86 5.06
C SER A 290 -13.10 -25.22 6.40
N MET A 291 -12.01 -24.53 6.76
CA MET A 291 -11.32 -24.69 8.03
C MET A 291 -11.93 -23.84 9.16
N GLY A 292 -12.84 -22.91 8.83
CA GLY A 292 -13.51 -22.06 9.81
C GLY A 292 -13.02 -20.61 9.86
N VAL A 293 -12.19 -20.16 8.90
CA VAL A 293 -11.90 -18.73 8.78
C VAL A 293 -13.14 -18.02 8.26
N GLU A 294 -13.67 -17.07 9.02
CA GLU A 294 -14.95 -16.44 8.75
C GLU A 294 -14.90 -15.43 7.60
N HIS A 295 -13.76 -14.75 7.46
CA HIS A 295 -13.58 -13.68 6.49
C HIS A 295 -12.35 -13.93 5.64
N VAL A 296 -12.57 -14.43 4.42
CA VAL A 296 -11.50 -14.74 3.47
C VAL A 296 -11.73 -14.03 2.16
N TYR A 297 -10.76 -13.20 1.80
CA TYR A 297 -10.83 -12.30 0.66
C TYR A 297 -9.75 -12.57 -0.38
N LEU A 298 -10.08 -12.20 -1.62
CA LEU A 298 -9.12 -12.17 -2.71
C LEU A 298 -8.67 -10.73 -2.96
N GLY A 299 -7.38 -10.48 -2.86
CA GLY A 299 -6.78 -9.19 -3.23
C GLY A 299 -6.25 -9.19 -4.66
N ASN A 300 -6.09 -8.01 -5.26
CA ASN A 300 -5.53 -7.85 -6.61
C ASN A 300 -6.33 -8.58 -7.71
N VAL A 301 -7.66 -8.60 -7.54
CA VAL A 301 -8.62 -9.14 -8.50
C VAL A 301 -9.79 -8.18 -8.65
N ASN A 302 -10.39 -8.15 -9.83
CA ASN A 302 -11.57 -7.34 -10.13
C ASN A 302 -12.78 -8.26 -10.32
N ASP A 303 -13.94 -7.84 -9.82
CA ASP A 303 -15.24 -8.48 -10.09
C ASP A 303 -15.31 -9.98 -9.79
N VAL A 304 -14.83 -10.39 -8.61
CA VAL A 304 -14.90 -11.78 -8.15
C VAL A 304 -15.67 -11.82 -6.84
N GLU A 305 -16.56 -12.80 -6.67
CA GLU A 305 -17.36 -12.95 -5.43
C GLU A 305 -16.50 -12.89 -4.15
N GLY A 306 -15.26 -13.36 -4.22
CA GLY A 306 -14.27 -13.31 -3.13
C GLY A 306 -13.78 -11.92 -2.71
N THR A 307 -14.19 -10.83 -3.37
CA THR A 307 -13.91 -9.44 -2.93
C THR A 307 -15.06 -8.86 -2.09
N ASN A 308 -16.27 -9.37 -2.28
CA ASN A 308 -17.47 -8.90 -1.60
C ASN A 308 -17.56 -9.48 -0.19
N THR A 309 -18.30 -8.80 0.68
CA THR A 309 -18.60 -9.29 2.02
C THR A 309 -20.07 -9.67 2.13
N SER A 310 -20.35 -10.91 2.49
CA SER A 310 -21.69 -11.39 2.83
C SER A 310 -21.78 -11.72 4.32
N CYS A 311 -22.97 -11.62 4.90
CA CYS A 311 -23.21 -11.96 6.29
C CYS A 311 -23.02 -13.46 6.54
N ASN A 312 -22.19 -13.82 7.53
CA ASN A 312 -21.93 -15.21 7.90
C ASN A 312 -23.14 -15.93 8.53
N ASN A 313 -24.22 -15.20 8.85
CA ASN A 313 -25.45 -15.78 9.42
C ASN A 313 -26.58 -15.95 8.38
N CYS A 314 -26.90 -14.91 7.60
CA CYS A 314 -28.02 -14.93 6.66
C CYS A 314 -27.63 -14.83 5.17
N ASN A 315 -26.33 -14.77 4.86
CA ASN A 315 -25.78 -14.60 3.51
C ASN A 315 -26.18 -13.30 2.79
N ALA A 316 -26.82 -12.35 3.47
CA ALA A 316 -27.09 -11.03 2.91
C ALA A 316 -25.80 -10.33 2.48
N LEU A 317 -25.80 -9.68 1.32
CA LEU A 317 -24.66 -8.89 0.86
C LEU A 317 -24.53 -7.63 1.72
N LEU A 318 -23.34 -7.43 2.30
CA LEU A 318 -23.05 -6.35 3.25
C LEU A 318 -22.25 -5.23 2.60
N VAL A 319 -21.23 -5.61 1.82
CA VAL A 319 -20.33 -4.68 1.14
C VAL A 319 -20.03 -5.22 -0.26
N THR A 320 -20.23 -4.38 -1.27
CA THR A 320 -19.82 -4.64 -2.65
C THR A 320 -18.43 -4.06 -2.90
N ARG A 321 -17.61 -4.75 -3.71
CA ARG A 321 -16.30 -4.29 -4.13
C ARG A 321 -16.05 -4.58 -5.59
N TYR A 322 -15.60 -3.57 -6.32
CA TYR A 322 -15.02 -3.72 -7.65
C TYR A 322 -13.62 -3.10 -7.63
N GLY A 323 -12.61 -3.97 -7.69
CA GLY A 323 -11.22 -3.58 -7.55
C GLY A 323 -10.99 -2.85 -6.22
N LEU A 324 -10.64 -1.57 -6.32
CA LEU A 324 -10.34 -0.69 -5.18
C LEU A 324 -11.55 0.12 -4.68
N ASN A 325 -12.72 -0.01 -5.31
CA ASN A 325 -13.91 0.74 -4.92
C ASN A 325 -14.82 -0.17 -4.10
N ALA A 326 -15.23 0.28 -2.92
CA ALA A 326 -16.16 -0.44 -2.06
C ALA A 326 -17.39 0.42 -1.70
N GLU A 327 -18.52 -0.23 -1.52
CA GLU A 327 -19.76 0.39 -1.08
C GLU A 327 -20.45 -0.45 0.00
N ILE A 328 -20.81 0.18 1.10
CA ILE A 328 -21.56 -0.45 2.19
C ILE A 328 -23.05 -0.41 1.83
N ILE A 329 -23.66 -1.58 1.69
CA ILE A 329 -25.08 -1.70 1.28
C ILE A 329 -25.96 -2.43 2.32
N GLY A 330 -25.36 -3.11 3.29
CA GLY A 330 -26.07 -4.02 4.19
C GLY A 330 -25.61 -3.98 5.64
N LEU A 331 -24.90 -2.94 6.06
CA LEU A 331 -24.47 -2.74 7.45
C LEU A 331 -25.24 -1.60 8.12
N ASP A 332 -25.50 -1.75 9.42
CA ASP A 332 -25.93 -0.64 10.27
C ASP A 332 -24.74 0.19 10.79
N SER A 333 -25.01 1.25 11.54
CA SER A 333 -23.97 2.14 12.08
C SER A 333 -23.03 1.49 13.11
N LYS A 334 -23.34 0.27 13.58
CA LYS A 334 -22.51 -0.51 14.51
C LYS A 334 -21.70 -1.60 13.80
N GLY A 335 -21.83 -1.73 12.48
CA GLY A 335 -21.18 -2.81 11.72
C GLY A 335 -21.93 -4.15 11.81
N CYS A 336 -23.19 -4.15 12.24
CA CYS A 336 -24.04 -5.34 12.23
C CYS A 336 -24.80 -5.46 10.90
N CYS A 337 -25.14 -6.68 10.51
CA CYS A 337 -25.97 -6.94 9.34
C CYS A 337 -27.35 -6.29 9.49
N SER A 338 -27.72 -5.43 8.55
CA SER A 338 -29.02 -4.73 8.56
C SER A 338 -30.22 -5.65 8.37
N GLN A 339 -30.03 -6.87 7.86
CA GLN A 339 -31.11 -7.83 7.63
C GLN A 339 -31.37 -8.76 8.83
N CYS A 340 -30.33 -9.20 9.54
CA CYS A 340 -30.48 -10.19 10.62
C CYS A 340 -29.90 -9.77 11.99
N GLY A 341 -29.23 -8.63 12.07
CA GLY A 341 -28.63 -8.10 13.31
C GLY A 341 -27.36 -8.80 13.78
N HIS A 342 -26.82 -9.75 13.02
CA HIS A 342 -25.56 -10.42 13.34
C HIS A 342 -24.38 -9.43 13.27
N ASP A 343 -23.49 -9.46 14.26
CA ASP A 343 -22.25 -8.68 14.23
C ASP A 343 -21.35 -9.21 13.10
N ALA A 344 -21.09 -8.38 12.10
CA ALA A 344 -20.23 -8.76 10.97
C ALA A 344 -18.76 -8.36 11.21
N HIS A 345 -18.42 -7.93 12.42
CA HIS A 345 -17.09 -7.57 12.88
C HIS A 345 -16.42 -6.41 12.12
N PHE A 346 -17.24 -5.50 11.58
CA PHE A 346 -16.77 -4.27 10.95
C PHE A 346 -16.46 -3.17 11.98
N LYS A 347 -15.34 -2.48 11.78
CA LYS A 347 -15.06 -1.20 12.42
C LYS A 347 -15.37 -0.07 11.44
N LEU A 348 -16.51 0.59 11.65
CA LEU A 348 -16.91 1.72 10.84
C LEU A 348 -16.38 3.03 11.43
N LEU A 349 -15.97 3.93 10.55
CA LEU A 349 -15.90 5.34 10.89
C LEU A 349 -17.31 5.91 10.73
N GLY A 350 -17.72 6.81 11.62
CA GLY A 350 -19.02 7.48 11.52
C GLY A 350 -19.22 8.15 10.15
N GLU A 351 -20.41 8.71 9.93
CA GLU A 351 -20.86 9.20 8.61
C GLU A 351 -19.73 9.83 7.79
N HIS A 352 -19.46 9.20 6.64
CA HIS A 352 -18.50 9.70 5.67
C HIS A 352 -19.07 10.98 5.07
N GLN A 353 -18.37 12.12 5.20
CA GLN A 353 -18.67 13.29 4.38
C GLN A 353 -18.21 12.97 2.96
N ALA A 354 -19.07 12.33 2.16
CA ALA A 354 -18.81 12.22 0.73
C ALA A 354 -18.66 13.63 0.18
N ASN A 355 -17.65 13.86 -0.66
CA ASN A 355 -17.60 15.09 -1.44
C ASN A 355 -18.93 15.18 -2.18
N ALA A 356 -19.69 16.24 -1.91
CA ALA A 356 -20.97 16.44 -2.56
C ALA A 356 -20.76 16.42 -4.08
N PRO A 357 -21.60 15.71 -4.85
CA PRO A 357 -21.59 15.81 -6.30
C PRO A 357 -21.57 17.27 -6.70
N VAL A 358 -20.66 17.64 -7.61
CA VAL A 358 -20.62 19.01 -8.11
C VAL A 358 -21.62 19.13 -9.24
N GLU A 359 -22.63 19.99 -9.06
CA GLU A 359 -23.48 20.41 -10.18
C GLU A 359 -22.65 21.28 -11.13
N LEU A 360 -22.10 20.64 -12.15
CA LEU A 360 -21.24 21.29 -13.13
C LEU A 360 -21.70 20.92 -14.54
N ARG A 361 -21.97 21.94 -15.35
CA ARG A 361 -22.25 21.76 -16.77
C ARG A 361 -20.95 21.80 -17.55
N GLU A 362 -20.82 20.94 -18.55
CA GLU A 362 -19.60 20.81 -19.35
C GLU A 362 -19.24 22.10 -20.12
N ASP A 363 -20.23 22.94 -20.46
CA ASP A 363 -19.99 24.26 -21.09
C ASP A 363 -19.20 25.22 -20.18
N ALA A 364 -19.29 25.06 -18.86
CA ALA A 364 -18.49 25.81 -17.90
C ALA A 364 -17.00 25.43 -17.92
N LEU A 365 -16.66 24.29 -18.53
CA LEU A 365 -15.30 23.77 -18.68
C LEU A 365 -14.69 24.05 -20.06
N ALA A 366 -15.27 24.96 -20.85
CA ALA A 366 -14.79 25.25 -22.21
C ALA A 366 -13.31 25.70 -22.29
N ALA A 367 -12.76 26.25 -21.21
CA ALA A 367 -11.36 26.67 -21.11
C ALA A 367 -10.43 25.60 -20.48
N TYR A 368 -10.96 24.44 -20.09
CA TYR A 368 -10.19 23.37 -19.48
C TYR A 368 -9.65 22.42 -20.55
N GLU A 369 -8.45 21.90 -20.32
CA GLU A 369 -7.91 20.78 -21.10
C GLU A 369 -8.55 19.48 -20.61
N LYS A 370 -9.25 18.78 -21.51
CA LYS A 370 -9.82 17.45 -21.25
C LYS A 370 -8.81 16.37 -21.58
N ARG A 371 -8.42 15.57 -20.58
CA ARG A 371 -7.65 14.34 -20.75
C ARG A 371 -8.52 13.13 -20.48
N LYS A 372 -8.60 12.21 -21.45
CA LYS A 372 -9.33 10.94 -21.33
C LYS A 372 -8.33 9.80 -21.28
N PHE A 373 -8.57 8.82 -20.43
CA PHE A 373 -7.88 7.55 -20.44
C PHE A 373 -8.91 6.45 -20.69
N GLU A 374 -8.57 5.44 -21.50
CA GLU A 374 -9.44 4.28 -21.74
C GLU A 374 -8.84 3.07 -21.06
N TRP A 375 -9.64 2.35 -20.28
CA TRP A 375 -9.23 1.09 -19.68
C TRP A 375 -8.91 0.09 -20.79
N HIS A 376 -7.80 -0.64 -20.64
CA HIS A 376 -7.39 -1.63 -21.61
C HIS A 376 -6.75 -2.83 -20.91
N GLY A 377 -7.11 -4.02 -21.38
CA GLY A 377 -6.56 -5.26 -20.87
C GLY A 377 -6.64 -5.38 -19.33
N ASP A 378 -5.52 -5.64 -18.67
CA ASP A 378 -5.42 -5.67 -17.21
C ASP A 378 -5.24 -4.26 -16.57
N ILE A 379 -4.95 -3.21 -17.36
CA ILE A 379 -4.78 -1.82 -16.90
C ILE A 379 -6.15 -1.18 -16.66
N VAL A 380 -6.60 -1.29 -15.41
CA VAL A 380 -7.89 -0.76 -14.95
C VAL A 380 -7.75 0.22 -13.80
N SER A 381 -6.54 0.72 -13.55
CA SER A 381 -6.26 1.77 -12.59
C SER A 381 -5.23 2.76 -13.14
N LEU A 382 -5.25 3.98 -12.61
CA LEU A 382 -4.40 5.06 -13.08
C LEU A 382 -4.01 5.97 -11.91
N HIS A 383 -2.72 6.25 -11.72
CA HIS A 383 -2.34 7.39 -10.90
C HIS A 383 -2.45 8.66 -11.73
N ALA A 384 -3.20 9.63 -11.23
CA ALA A 384 -3.20 10.99 -11.74
C ALA A 384 -2.41 11.87 -10.77
N GLN A 385 -1.31 12.44 -11.26
CA GLN A 385 -0.59 13.49 -10.55
C GLN A 385 -0.94 14.83 -11.20
N VAL A 386 -1.36 15.79 -10.39
CA VAL A 386 -1.64 17.16 -10.81
C VAL A 386 -0.75 18.13 -10.03
N LEU A 387 -0.32 19.21 -10.68
CA LEU A 387 0.51 20.25 -10.09
C LEU A 387 -0.08 21.61 -10.48
N ASN A 388 -0.49 22.38 -9.47
CA ASN A 388 -0.82 23.78 -9.66
C ASN A 388 0.46 24.60 -9.79
N THR A 389 0.68 25.29 -10.91
CA THR A 389 1.86 26.15 -11.11
C THR A 389 1.60 27.62 -10.77
N GLU A 390 0.37 27.95 -10.36
CA GLU A 390 -0.08 29.31 -10.09
C GLU A 390 0.07 29.69 -8.61
N ASP A 391 0.03 30.99 -8.34
CA ASP A 391 0.05 31.59 -6.99
C ASP A 391 -1.35 31.63 -6.32
N PHE A 392 -2.37 31.06 -6.95
CA PHE A 392 -3.75 31.02 -6.46
C PHE A 392 -4.35 29.62 -6.59
N GLU A 393 -5.46 29.36 -5.90
CA GLU A 393 -6.10 28.04 -5.91
C GLU A 393 -6.65 27.67 -7.29
N GLN A 394 -6.50 26.41 -7.65
CA GLN A 394 -7.01 25.85 -8.90
C GLN A 394 -7.91 24.65 -8.59
N THR A 395 -8.92 24.41 -9.41
CA THR A 395 -9.80 23.24 -9.24
C THR A 395 -9.73 22.35 -10.47
N VAL A 396 -9.43 21.07 -10.25
CA VAL A 396 -9.47 20.01 -11.26
C VAL A 396 -10.79 19.27 -11.12
N TYR A 397 -11.39 18.88 -12.24
CA TYR A 397 -12.61 18.08 -12.25
C TYR A 397 -12.37 16.72 -12.86
N LEU A 398 -13.06 15.70 -12.36
CA LEU A 398 -12.99 14.35 -12.90
C LEU A 398 -14.35 13.66 -12.87
N ARG A 399 -14.55 12.75 -13.82
CA ARG A 399 -15.69 11.82 -13.85
C ARG A 399 -15.32 10.55 -14.61
N ARG A 400 -16.20 9.56 -14.54
CA ARG A 400 -16.05 8.26 -15.20
C ARG A 400 -16.96 8.18 -16.42
N ASN A 401 -16.51 7.46 -17.44
CA ASN A 401 -17.26 7.21 -18.67
C ASN A 401 -17.77 5.77 -18.69
N TYR A 402 -18.99 5.55 -19.19
CA TYR A 402 -19.62 4.22 -19.30
C TYR A 402 -19.92 3.84 -20.75
N THR A 403 -20.08 2.54 -20.99
CA THR A 403 -20.33 1.98 -22.34
C THR A 403 -21.66 2.42 -22.97
N ASP A 404 -22.64 2.82 -22.16
CA ASP A 404 -23.94 3.34 -22.60
C ASP A 404 -23.91 4.82 -22.98
N GLY A 405 -22.75 5.47 -22.87
CA GLY A 405 -22.56 6.90 -23.15
C GLY A 405 -22.89 7.82 -21.97
N HIS A 406 -23.34 7.28 -20.83
CA HIS A 406 -23.51 8.06 -19.60
C HIS A 406 -22.16 8.34 -18.93
N ASN A 407 -22.12 9.39 -18.10
CA ASN A 407 -21.00 9.72 -17.23
C ASN A 407 -21.41 9.64 -15.77
N SER A 408 -20.44 9.40 -14.88
CA SER A 408 -20.67 9.59 -13.44
C SER A 408 -20.84 11.07 -13.11
N ASP A 409 -21.33 11.34 -11.92
CA ASP A 409 -21.29 12.68 -11.35
C ASP A 409 -19.85 13.23 -11.30
N TRP A 410 -19.75 14.56 -11.36
CA TRP A 410 -18.49 15.26 -11.23
C TRP A 410 -17.95 15.18 -9.81
N LYS A 411 -16.65 14.92 -9.71
CA LYS A 411 -15.85 15.17 -8.52
C LYS A 411 -14.91 16.33 -8.80
N SER A 412 -14.61 17.09 -7.76
CA SER A 412 -13.62 18.19 -7.80
C SER A 412 -12.46 17.93 -6.85
N LEU A 413 -11.29 18.41 -7.24
CA LEU A 413 -10.09 18.46 -6.42
C LEU A 413 -9.54 19.89 -6.44
N THR A 414 -9.50 20.55 -5.28
CA THR A 414 -8.95 21.89 -5.15
C THR A 414 -7.49 21.84 -4.72
N LEU A 415 -6.63 22.48 -5.51
CA LEU A 415 -5.20 22.56 -5.32
C LEU A 415 -4.83 23.94 -4.76
N ARG A 416 -3.96 23.95 -3.74
CA ARG A 416 -3.30 25.16 -3.26
C ARG A 416 -2.31 25.68 -4.30
N PRO A 417 -1.89 26.95 -4.20
CA PRO A 417 -0.74 27.44 -4.95
C PRO A 417 0.45 26.50 -4.82
N HIS A 418 1.07 26.13 -5.95
CA HIS A 418 2.26 25.26 -6.00
C HIS A 418 2.09 23.84 -5.44
N GLU A 419 0.86 23.39 -5.16
CA GLU A 419 0.62 22.05 -4.64
C GLU A 419 0.72 20.99 -5.75
N SER A 420 1.50 19.94 -5.50
CA SER A 420 1.41 18.69 -6.24
C SER A 420 0.59 17.69 -5.46
N TYR A 421 -0.43 17.13 -6.11
CA TYR A 421 -1.33 16.14 -5.53
C TYR A 421 -1.42 14.94 -6.44
N ARG A 422 -1.38 13.73 -5.86
CA ARG A 422 -1.46 12.48 -6.60
C ARG A 422 -2.57 11.63 -6.01
N PHE A 423 -3.39 11.03 -6.86
CA PHE A 423 -4.50 10.19 -6.46
C PHE A 423 -4.68 9.02 -7.45
N ILE A 424 -5.23 7.91 -6.99
CA ILE A 424 -5.57 6.76 -7.84
C ILE A 424 -7.01 6.84 -8.34
N ILE A 425 -7.20 6.55 -9.61
CA ILE A 425 -8.52 6.30 -10.21
C ILE A 425 -8.53 4.83 -10.63
N ALA A 426 -9.35 4.02 -9.98
CA ALA A 426 -9.52 2.60 -10.34
C ALA A 426 -10.91 2.38 -10.90
N LYS A 427 -11.04 1.55 -11.92
CA LYS A 427 -12.32 1.13 -12.51
C LYS A 427 -13.28 0.69 -11.40
N ALA A 428 -14.50 1.21 -11.41
CA ALA A 428 -15.50 1.02 -10.35
C ALA A 428 -16.64 0.09 -10.76
N ARG A 429 -16.82 -0.14 -12.07
CA ARG A 429 -17.88 -1.01 -12.63
C ARG A 429 -17.39 -1.71 -13.89
N ILE A 430 -17.98 -2.85 -14.21
CA ILE A 430 -17.61 -3.65 -15.39
C ILE A 430 -17.78 -2.88 -16.71
N ASP A 431 -18.82 -2.04 -16.79
CA ASP A 431 -19.23 -1.24 -17.94
C ASP A 431 -18.57 0.14 -18.01
N GLU A 432 -17.66 0.46 -17.09
CA GLU A 432 -16.84 1.66 -17.15
C GLU A 432 -15.77 1.51 -18.24
N THR A 433 -15.64 2.53 -19.09
CA THR A 433 -14.68 2.59 -20.19
C THR A 433 -13.40 3.34 -19.85
N GLY A 434 -13.44 4.25 -18.88
CA GLY A 434 -12.28 5.03 -18.48
C GLY A 434 -12.62 6.35 -17.81
N PRO A 435 -11.66 7.01 -17.14
CA PRO A 435 -11.87 8.30 -16.53
C PRO A 435 -11.58 9.44 -17.51
N GLU A 436 -12.09 10.61 -17.18
CA GLU A 436 -11.62 11.87 -17.74
C GLU A 436 -11.28 12.86 -16.64
N VAL A 437 -10.19 13.58 -16.84
CA VAL A 437 -9.66 14.62 -15.97
C VAL A 437 -9.63 15.92 -16.74
N TRP A 438 -10.20 16.96 -16.16
CA TRP A 438 -10.33 18.28 -16.75
C TRP A 438 -9.47 19.25 -15.97
N LEU A 439 -8.51 19.86 -16.66
CA LEU A 439 -7.45 20.67 -16.07
C LEU A 439 -7.62 22.13 -16.47
N PRO A 440 -7.63 23.09 -15.52
CA PRO A 440 -7.60 24.49 -15.86
C PRO A 440 -6.21 24.91 -16.38
N ASN A 441 -6.14 26.06 -17.05
CA ASN A 441 -4.86 26.68 -17.38
C ASN A 441 -4.02 26.89 -16.09
N GLY A 442 -2.73 26.55 -16.15
CA GLY A 442 -1.83 26.63 -15.00
C GLY A 442 -1.82 25.38 -14.11
N VAL A 443 -2.46 24.29 -14.54
CA VAL A 443 -2.32 22.96 -13.91
C VAL A 443 -1.69 21.97 -14.88
N ASN A 444 -0.52 21.45 -14.49
CA ASN A 444 0.12 20.35 -15.19
C ASN A 444 -0.40 19.01 -14.66
N SER A 445 -0.42 17.98 -15.49
CA SER A 445 -0.68 16.61 -15.03
C SER A 445 0.22 15.58 -15.69
N ASN A 446 0.49 14.51 -14.95
CA ASN A 446 1.12 13.29 -15.41
C ASN A 446 0.24 12.10 -15.05
N LEU A 447 0.01 11.20 -16.01
CA LEU A 447 -0.78 10.00 -15.83
C LEU A 447 0.14 8.78 -15.80
N HIS A 448 -0.13 7.83 -14.91
CA HIS A 448 0.65 6.60 -14.80
C HIS A 448 -0.26 5.38 -14.76
N GLU A 449 -0.12 4.49 -15.74
CA GLU A 449 -0.83 3.21 -15.80
C GLU A 449 -0.44 2.34 -14.60
N VAL A 450 -1.43 1.74 -13.92
CA VAL A 450 -1.21 0.78 -12.84
C VAL A 450 -2.31 -0.30 -12.87
N PHE A 451 -2.09 -1.45 -12.25
CA PHE A 451 -3.09 -2.53 -12.24
C PHE A 451 -4.17 -2.32 -11.18
N ASP A 452 -3.83 -2.59 -9.92
CA ASP A 452 -4.77 -2.80 -8.82
C ASP A 452 -4.27 -2.24 -7.49
N ARG A 453 -3.20 -1.41 -7.51
CA ARG A 453 -2.62 -0.73 -6.35
C ARG A 453 -1.57 0.29 -6.79
N ALA A 454 -1.16 1.18 -5.89
CA ALA A 454 0.09 1.89 -6.06
C ALA A 454 1.31 0.96 -6.00
N HIS A 455 2.17 1.09 -7.02
CA HIS A 455 3.50 0.50 -7.09
C HIS A 455 4.51 1.54 -7.61
N PHE A 456 5.78 1.39 -7.28
CA PHE A 456 6.86 2.30 -7.67
C PHE A 456 8.11 1.51 -8.09
N PRO A 457 8.70 1.78 -9.26
CA PRO A 457 8.51 2.98 -10.08
C PRO A 457 7.26 2.89 -10.96
N THR A 458 6.76 4.05 -11.34
CA THR A 458 5.81 4.21 -12.45
C THR A 458 6.43 5.13 -13.48
N GLU A 459 6.21 4.86 -14.76
CA GLU A 459 6.58 5.78 -15.85
C GLU A 459 5.35 6.60 -16.25
N SER A 460 5.55 7.84 -16.69
CA SER A 460 4.45 8.71 -17.11
C SER A 460 4.05 8.37 -18.54
N ILE A 461 2.75 8.25 -18.82
CA ILE A 461 2.22 8.02 -20.17
C ILE A 461 2.73 9.11 -21.14
N GLU A 462 2.89 10.34 -20.65
CA GLU A 462 3.42 11.45 -21.42
C GLU A 462 4.88 11.25 -21.86
N GLU A 463 5.67 10.47 -21.12
CA GLU A 463 7.08 10.19 -21.44
C GLU A 463 7.26 9.00 -22.40
N ILE A 464 6.43 7.96 -22.25
CA ILE A 464 6.65 6.65 -22.88
C ILE A 464 5.49 6.16 -23.77
N GLY A 465 4.34 6.84 -23.74
CA GLY A 465 3.11 6.42 -24.40
C GLY A 465 2.29 5.41 -23.60
N ILE A 466 1.10 5.10 -24.13
CA ILE A 466 0.17 4.09 -23.58
C ILE A 466 0.69 2.70 -23.93
N SER A 467 0.82 1.82 -22.92
CA SER A 467 1.22 0.43 -23.15
C SER A 467 0.18 -0.31 -24.00
N GLN A 468 0.64 -1.15 -24.93
CA GLN A 468 -0.24 -2.05 -25.70
C GLN A 468 -0.26 -3.48 -25.13
N ASN A 469 0.49 -3.71 -24.06
CA ASN A 469 0.59 -5.00 -23.38
C ASN A 469 -0.09 -4.91 -22.01
N ASP A 470 -0.55 -6.05 -21.49
CA ASP A 470 -1.03 -6.22 -20.11
C ASP A 470 0.12 -6.21 -19.09
N ILE A 471 1.04 -5.26 -19.25
CA ILE A 471 2.22 -5.05 -18.41
C ILE A 471 2.27 -3.56 -18.16
N THR A 472 2.27 -3.16 -16.89
CA THR A 472 2.50 -1.77 -16.52
C THR A 472 3.85 -1.33 -17.06
N PRO A 473 3.95 -0.18 -17.74
CA PRO A 473 5.24 0.39 -18.09
C PRO A 473 5.98 0.80 -16.82
N THR A 474 6.76 -0.15 -16.32
CA THR A 474 7.69 0.04 -15.23
C THR A 474 9.07 0.11 -15.83
N ILE A 475 9.94 0.91 -15.20
CA ILE A 475 11.36 0.86 -15.46
C ILE A 475 11.80 -0.60 -15.26
N GLY A 476 12.11 -1.29 -16.35
CA GLY A 476 12.46 -2.71 -16.30
C GLY A 476 13.69 -2.94 -15.43
N TYR A 477 13.70 -4.02 -14.66
CA TYR A 477 14.92 -4.45 -13.99
C TYR A 477 15.90 -5.04 -15.03
N GLU A 478 16.87 -4.25 -15.49
CA GLU A 478 17.88 -4.67 -16.47
C GLU A 478 18.92 -5.67 -15.93
N GLY A 479 18.77 -6.12 -14.68
CA GLY A 479 19.70 -7.08 -14.10
C GLY A 479 19.57 -8.47 -14.75
N LYS A 480 20.70 -9.04 -15.19
CA LYS A 480 20.80 -10.35 -15.88
C LYS A 480 20.34 -11.58 -15.08
N GLN A 481 19.81 -11.42 -13.87
CA GLN A 481 19.56 -12.51 -12.93
C GLN A 481 18.05 -12.64 -12.66
N ASN A 482 17.38 -13.46 -13.46
CA ASN A 482 16.04 -13.94 -13.14
C ASN A 482 16.14 -15.00 -12.03
N MET A 483 15.36 -14.83 -10.97
CA MET A 483 15.38 -15.73 -9.80
C MET A 483 14.24 -16.73 -9.81
N TYR A 484 13.22 -16.59 -10.67
CA TYR A 484 11.99 -17.35 -10.59
C TYR A 484 12.21 -18.87 -10.69
N GLU A 485 12.85 -19.35 -11.75
CA GLU A 485 13.14 -20.78 -11.93
C GLU A 485 14.07 -21.34 -10.84
N GLN A 486 15.00 -20.53 -10.35
CA GLN A 486 15.90 -20.91 -9.25
C GLN A 486 15.12 -21.06 -7.95
N VAL A 487 14.23 -20.12 -7.66
CA VAL A 487 13.38 -20.14 -6.47
C VAL A 487 12.43 -21.33 -6.52
N ILE A 488 11.77 -21.62 -7.64
CA ILE A 488 10.92 -22.81 -7.79
C ILE A 488 11.71 -24.07 -7.47
N LYS A 489 12.84 -24.29 -8.15
CA LYS A 489 13.67 -25.50 -7.92
C LYS A 489 14.11 -25.63 -6.47
N LEU A 490 14.42 -24.51 -5.83
CA LEU A 490 14.93 -24.49 -4.48
C LEU A 490 13.83 -24.66 -3.42
N VAL A 491 12.62 -24.13 -3.64
CA VAL A 491 11.49 -24.25 -2.69
C VAL A 491 10.76 -25.58 -2.83
N SER A 492 10.70 -26.16 -4.04
CA SER A 492 10.08 -27.47 -4.29
C SER A 492 10.92 -28.69 -3.87
N GLN A 493 12.18 -28.48 -3.49
CA GLN A 493 13.12 -29.54 -3.10
C GLN A 493 13.29 -29.70 -1.58
N ALA A 494 12.59 -28.89 -0.78
CA ALA A 494 12.61 -28.94 0.68
C ALA A 494 11.24 -29.30 1.23
#